data_AF-A0A7C1A790-F1
#
_entry.id   AF-A0A7C1A790-F1
#
_cell.length_a   1.000
_cell.length_b   1.000
_cell.length_c   1.000
_cell.angle_alpha   90.00
_cell.angle_beta   90.00
_cell.angle_gamma   90.00
#
_symmetry.space_group_name_H-M   'P 1'
#
loop_
_entity.id
_entity.type
_entity.pdbx_description
1 polymer ?
#
loop_
_entity_poly.entity_id
_entity_poly.type
_entity_poly.pdbx_seq_one_letter_code
_entity_poly.pdbx_strand_id
1 'polypeptide(L)'
;MITEEEKQEIIDKAVEKALLVLPETVGTMMMEQAALNKINAKFYSDYPEFAKRKDIVASVIEKIDSENPGADYKDILKKAVPEIRKQLGIVNNLDTGTMPQIAGIDRAFNNNQNFGNGII
;
A
#
# COMPACT_ATOMS: atom_id res chain seq x y z
N MET A 1 28.38 -21.80 38.85
CA MET A 1 27.01 -21.37 39.18
C MET A 1 27.08 -19.85 39.23
N ILE A 2 26.40 -19.17 38.31
CA ILE A 2 26.43 -17.70 38.25
C ILE A 2 25.57 -17.20 39.41
N THR A 3 26.06 -16.21 40.14
CA THR A 3 25.29 -15.60 41.23
C THR A 3 24.21 -14.68 40.68
N GLU A 4 23.14 -14.42 41.43
CA GLU A 4 22.09 -13.51 40.96
C GLU A 4 22.60 -12.07 40.79
N GLU A 5 23.63 -11.65 41.52
CA GLU A 5 24.30 -10.35 41.35
C GLU A 5 25.05 -10.26 40.01
N GLU A 6 25.85 -11.27 39.65
CA GLU A 6 26.54 -11.33 38.36
C GLU A 6 25.56 -11.36 37.18
N LYS A 7 24.43 -12.07 37.36
CA LYS A 7 23.36 -12.12 36.35
C LYS A 7 22.72 -10.75 36.16
N GLN A 8 22.48 -10.01 37.25
CA GLN A 8 21.93 -8.66 37.16
C GLN A 8 22.92 -7.70 36.49
N GLU A 9 24.22 -7.80 36.82
CA GLU A 9 25.26 -6.96 36.19
C GLU A 9 25.36 -7.20 34.67
N ILE A 10 25.19 -8.45 34.22
CA ILE A 10 25.15 -8.79 32.78
C ILE A 10 23.93 -8.16 32.10
N ILE A 11 22.76 -8.23 32.75
CA ILE A 11 21.52 -7.64 32.23
C ILE A 11 21.66 -6.13 32.12
N ASP A 12 22.16 -5.46 33.16
CA ASP A 12 22.31 -4.01 33.19
C ASP A 12 23.26 -3.52 32.10
N LYS A 13 24.39 -4.21 31.90
CA LYS A 13 25.33 -3.92 30.80
C LYS A 13 24.71 -4.13 29.42
N ALA A 14 23.85 -5.13 29.26
CA ALA A 14 23.16 -5.37 27.99
C ALA A 14 22.11 -4.29 27.71
N VAL A 15 21.34 -3.88 28.73
CA VAL A 15 20.36 -2.80 28.64
C VAL A 15 21.05 -1.47 28.33
N GLU A 16 22.14 -1.15 29.02
CA GLU A 16 22.92 0.06 28.78
C GLU A 16 23.43 0.11 27.33
N LYS A 17 24.05 -0.97 26.84
CA LYS A 17 24.49 -1.05 25.43
C LYS A 17 23.34 -0.90 24.44
N ALA A 18 22.19 -1.52 24.71
CA ALA A 18 21.01 -1.37 23.85
C ALA A 18 20.53 0.08 23.84
N LEU A 19 20.41 0.72 25.00
CA LEU A 19 20.00 2.12 25.14
C LEU A 19 20.96 3.08 24.43
N LEU A 20 22.26 2.77 24.37
CA LEU A 20 23.24 3.58 23.65
C LEU A 20 23.12 3.46 22.12
N VAL A 21 22.66 2.32 21.59
CA VAL A 21 22.52 2.07 20.14
C VAL A 21 21.18 2.58 19.58
N LEU A 22 20.15 2.69 20.42
CA LEU A 22 18.82 3.14 19.99
C LEU A 22 18.82 4.54 19.33
N PRO A 23 19.47 5.59 19.88
CA PRO A 23 19.48 6.91 19.25
C PRO A 23 20.13 6.91 17.87
N GLU A 24 21.20 6.12 17.67
CA GLU A 24 21.91 6.02 16.39
C GLU A 24 21.06 5.34 15.32
N THR A 25 20.41 4.23 15.68
CA THR A 25 19.50 3.52 14.78
C THR A 25 18.28 4.35 14.42
N VAL A 26 17.66 5.02 15.40
CA VAL A 26 16.55 5.96 15.16
C VAL A 26 16.99 7.14 14.29
N GLY A 27 18.17 7.71 14.57
CA GLY A 27 18.74 8.80 13.76
C GLY A 27 18.93 8.39 12.30
N THR A 28 19.46 7.20 12.07
CA THR A 28 19.63 6.64 10.72
C THR A 28 18.29 6.48 10.01
N MET A 29 17.30 5.87 10.67
CA MET A 29 15.95 5.72 10.11
C MET A 29 15.29 7.06 9.78
N MET A 30 15.45 8.08 10.63
CA MET A 30 14.91 9.42 10.38
C MET A 30 15.55 10.08 9.15
N MET A 31 16.86 9.92 8.95
CA MET A 31 17.56 10.42 7.77
C MET A 31 17.06 9.75 6.49
N GLU A 32 16.90 8.43 6.52
CA GLU A 32 16.35 7.66 5.40
C GLU A 32 14.92 8.08 5.07
N GLN A 33 14.06 8.21 6.09
CA GLN A 33 12.70 8.69 5.91
C GLN A 33 12.65 10.10 5.31
N ALA A 34 13.52 11.01 5.75
CA ALA A 34 13.62 12.35 5.19
C ALA A 34 14.06 12.32 3.71
N ALA A 35 15.00 11.44 3.36
CA ALA A 35 15.43 11.26 1.97
C ALA A 35 14.29 10.73 1.09
N LEU A 36 13.53 9.73 1.56
CA LEU A 36 12.36 9.20 0.84
C LEU A 36 11.27 10.27 0.66
N ASN A 37 10.98 11.05 1.70
CA ASN A 37 10.03 12.16 1.61
C ASN A 37 10.45 13.19 0.56
N LYS A 38 11.75 13.51 0.47
CA LYS A 38 12.29 14.42 -0.54
C LYS A 38 12.15 13.86 -1.95
N ILE A 39 12.40 12.57 -2.13
CA ILE A 39 12.22 11.89 -3.42
C ILE A 39 10.75 11.91 -3.84
N ASN A 40 9.83 11.59 -2.92
CA ASN A 40 8.40 11.61 -3.17
C ASN A 40 7.89 13.00 -3.52
N ALA A 41 8.31 14.02 -2.76
CA ALA A 41 7.95 15.41 -3.04
C ALA A 41 8.41 15.82 -4.44
N LYS A 42 9.66 15.47 -4.81
CA LYS A 42 10.18 15.73 -6.16
C LYS A 42 9.37 14.98 -7.23
N PHE A 43 9.06 13.70 -7.02
CA PHE A 43 8.29 12.90 -7.97
C PHE A 43 6.92 13.52 -8.29
N TYR A 44 6.16 13.95 -7.28
CA TYR A 44 4.87 14.59 -7.51
C TYR A 44 4.98 16.04 -8.03
N SER A 45 6.10 16.72 -7.79
CA SER A 45 6.40 18.00 -8.42
C SER A 45 6.70 17.85 -9.92
N ASP A 46 7.42 16.79 -10.28
CA ASP A 46 7.80 16.49 -11.68
C ASP A 46 6.60 15.92 -12.47
N TYR A 47 5.68 15.23 -11.79
CA TYR A 47 4.48 14.59 -12.38
C TYR A 47 3.20 14.94 -11.62
N PRO A 48 2.72 16.20 -11.69
CA PRO A 48 1.54 16.65 -10.96
C PRO A 48 0.26 15.91 -11.34
N GLU A 49 0.20 15.33 -12.54
CA GLU A 49 -0.93 14.53 -13.02
C GLU A 49 -1.18 13.28 -12.15
N PHE A 50 -0.15 12.75 -11.49
CA PHE A 50 -0.24 11.56 -10.63
C PHE A 50 -0.78 11.87 -9.23
N ALA A 51 -0.73 13.13 -8.79
CA ALA A 51 -1.15 13.53 -7.45
C ALA A 51 -2.64 13.28 -7.18
N LYS A 52 -3.47 13.27 -8.24
CA LYS A 52 -4.91 13.00 -8.15
C LYS A 52 -5.25 11.53 -7.88
N ARG A 53 -4.35 10.61 -8.23
CA ARG A 53 -4.58 9.15 -8.21
C ARG A 53 -3.43 8.39 -7.57
N LYS A 54 -3.18 8.72 -6.30
CA LYS A 54 -2.12 8.10 -5.49
C LYS A 54 -2.32 6.59 -5.28
N ASP A 55 -3.57 6.14 -5.34
CA ASP A 55 -3.96 4.73 -5.30
C ASP A 55 -3.33 3.93 -6.45
N ILE A 56 -3.42 4.43 -7.68
CA ILE A 56 -2.83 3.78 -8.87
C ILE A 56 -1.31 3.83 -8.79
N VAL A 57 -0.75 4.97 -8.38
CA VAL A 57 0.69 5.14 -8.22
C VAL A 57 1.25 4.12 -7.24
N ALA A 58 0.62 3.95 -6.08
CA ALA A 58 1.04 2.98 -5.06
C ALA A 58 1.00 1.56 -5.61
N SER A 59 -0.11 1.16 -6.25
CA SER A 59 -0.26 -0.18 -6.82
C SER A 59 0.78 -0.50 -7.89
N VAL A 60 1.12 0.46 -8.76
CA VAL A 60 2.14 0.26 -9.79
C VAL A 60 3.53 0.17 -9.18
N ILE A 61 3.84 1.00 -8.18
CA ILE A 61 5.13 0.95 -7.48
C ILE A 61 5.30 -0.40 -6.78
N GLU A 62 4.29 -0.86 -6.02
CA GLU A 62 4.32 -2.16 -5.33
C GLU A 62 4.52 -3.32 -6.30
N LYS A 63 3.86 -3.27 -7.47
CA LYS A 63 4.04 -4.28 -8.52
C LYS A 63 5.48 -4.31 -9.03
N ILE A 64 6.04 -3.15 -9.36
CA ILE A 64 7.41 -3.06 -9.91
C ILE A 64 8.46 -3.44 -8.86
N ASP A 65 8.24 -3.06 -7.61
CA ASP A 65 9.11 -3.43 -6.48
C ASP A 65 9.10 -4.95 -6.27
N SER A 66 7.92 -5.57 -6.29
CA SER A 66 7.76 -7.03 -6.20
C SER A 66 8.45 -7.79 -7.34
N GLU A 67 8.46 -7.20 -8.55
CA GLU A 67 9.15 -7.76 -9.72
C GLU A 67 10.67 -7.54 -9.69
N ASN A 68 11.17 -6.56 -8.92
CA ASN A 68 12.58 -6.17 -8.87
C ASN A 68 13.05 -6.00 -7.41
N PRO A 69 13.06 -7.07 -6.59
CA PRO A 69 13.44 -6.96 -5.19
C PRO A 69 14.88 -6.45 -5.04
N GLY A 70 15.07 -5.44 -4.19
CA GLY A 70 16.37 -4.84 -3.92
C GLY A 70 16.81 -3.76 -4.91
N ALA A 71 15.96 -3.37 -5.86
CA ALA A 71 16.21 -2.20 -6.70
C ALA A 71 16.14 -0.89 -5.90
N ASP A 72 16.90 0.12 -6.30
CA ASP A 72 16.81 1.45 -5.70
C ASP A 72 15.43 2.06 -5.99
N TYR A 73 14.83 2.67 -4.96
CA TYR A 73 13.52 3.28 -5.05
C TYR A 73 13.39 4.32 -6.19
N LYS A 74 14.46 5.06 -6.49
CA LYS A 74 14.49 6.01 -7.62
C LYS A 74 14.35 5.32 -8.97
N ASP A 75 14.93 4.13 -9.11
CA ASP A 75 14.84 3.37 -10.36
C ASP A 75 13.48 2.69 -10.50
N ILE A 76 12.88 2.26 -9.39
CA ILE A 76 11.48 1.82 -9.34
C ILE A 76 10.57 2.97 -9.81
N LEU A 77 10.74 4.18 -9.27
CA LEU A 77 9.93 5.34 -9.68
C LEU A 77 10.08 5.67 -11.17
N LYS A 78 11.30 5.64 -11.74
CA LYS A 78 11.53 5.86 -13.17
C LYS A 78 10.79 4.84 -14.04
N LYS A 79 10.83 3.56 -13.64
CA LYS A 79 10.10 2.47 -14.33
C LYS A 79 8.59 2.58 -14.14
N ALA A 80 8.13 3.14 -13.03
CA ALA A 80 6.72 3.31 -12.72
C ALA A 80 6.03 4.37 -13.58
N VAL A 81 6.71 5.46 -13.95
CA VAL A 81 6.12 6.56 -14.76
C VAL A 81 5.35 6.08 -16.00
N PRO A 82 5.95 5.28 -16.93
CA PRO A 82 5.23 4.83 -18.12
C PRO A 82 4.03 3.92 -17.79
N GLU A 83 4.14 3.05 -16.79
CA GLU A 83 3.06 2.13 -16.41
C GLU A 83 1.91 2.86 -15.70
N ILE A 84 2.22 3.85 -14.85
CA ILE A 84 1.21 4.74 -14.24
C ILE A 84 0.45 5.49 -15.33
N ARG A 85 1.14 6.05 -16.33
CA ARG A 85 0.49 6.75 -17.46
C ARG A 85 -0.43 5.84 -18.24
N LYS A 86 0.00 4.60 -18.50
CA LYS A 86 -0.83 3.59 -19.18
C LYS A 86 -2.10 3.29 -18.38
N GLN A 87 -1.99 3.07 -17.07
CA GLN A 87 -3.15 2.79 -16.22
C GLN A 87 -4.08 4.00 -16.08
N LEU A 88 -3.54 5.21 -15.93
CA LEU A 88 -4.37 6.43 -15.91
C LEU A 88 -5.09 6.67 -17.25
N GLY A 89 -4.44 6.40 -18.38
CA GLY A 89 -5.07 6.46 -19.69
C GLY A 89 -6.20 5.45 -19.86
N ILE A 90 -6.04 4.24 -19.32
CA ILE A 90 -7.10 3.21 -19.30
C ILE A 90 -8.27 3.68 -18.44
N VAL A 91 -8.02 4.24 -17.26
CA VAL A 91 -9.08 4.69 -16.35
C VAL A 91 -9.85 5.88 -16.92
N ASN A 92 -9.18 6.82 -17.57
CA ASN A 92 -9.86 7.93 -18.27
C ASN A 92 -10.71 7.44 -19.46
N ASN A 93 -10.33 6.32 -20.10
CA ASN A 93 -11.12 5.70 -21.17
C ASN A 93 -12.23 4.78 -20.65
N LEU A 94 -12.24 4.46 -19.35
CA LEU A 94 -13.28 3.65 -18.71
C LEU A 94 -14.40 4.50 -18.09
N ASP A 95 -14.24 5.83 -18.03
CA ASP A 95 -15.26 6.71 -17.50
C ASP A 95 -16.31 7.07 -18.57
N THR A 96 -17.52 6.52 -18.38
CA THR A 96 -18.83 6.94 -18.95
C THR A 96 -19.25 6.50 -20.36
N GLY A 97 -19.14 5.21 -20.68
CA GLY A 97 -19.77 4.64 -21.87
C GLY A 97 -20.46 3.30 -21.61
N THR A 98 -21.74 3.34 -21.21
CA THR A 98 -22.69 2.21 -21.27
C THR A 98 -22.25 0.90 -20.59
N MET A 99 -22.70 0.69 -19.34
CA MET A 99 -23.11 -0.68 -18.98
C MET A 99 -24.19 -1.10 -19.99
N PRO A 100 -24.06 -2.22 -20.73
CA PRO A 100 -25.23 -2.81 -21.36
C PRO A 100 -26.19 -3.15 -20.24
N GLN A 101 -27.32 -2.43 -20.16
CA GLN A 101 -28.46 -2.90 -19.39
C GLN A 101 -28.78 -4.28 -19.95
N ILE A 102 -28.52 -5.33 -19.17
CA ILE A 102 -29.00 -6.67 -19.48
C ILE A 102 -30.52 -6.58 -19.33
N ALA A 103 -31.19 -6.20 -20.43
CA ALA A 103 -32.63 -6.32 -20.57
C ALA A 103 -32.96 -7.81 -20.58
N GLY A 104 -33.28 -8.37 -19.41
CA GLY A 104 -33.75 -9.76 -19.35
C GLY A 104 -33.51 -10.56 -18.07
N ILE A 105 -33.28 -9.96 -16.91
CA ILE A 105 -33.41 -10.71 -15.63
C ILE A 105 -34.63 -10.20 -14.87
N ASP A 106 -35.78 -10.25 -15.53
CA ASP A 106 -37.06 -10.36 -14.86
C ASP A 106 -37.45 -11.84 -14.84
N ARG A 107 -37.86 -12.32 -13.66
CA ARG A 107 -38.46 -13.64 -13.33
C ARG A 107 -37.49 -14.72 -12.87
N ALA A 108 -37.30 -14.81 -11.54
CA ALA A 108 -37.23 -16.10 -10.84
C ALA A 108 -37.30 -16.02 -9.30
N PHE A 109 -37.32 -14.85 -8.66
CA PHE A 109 -37.32 -14.76 -7.18
C PHE A 109 -38.67 -14.34 -6.57
N ASN A 110 -39.79 -14.85 -7.09
CA ASN A 110 -41.07 -14.63 -6.42
C ASN A 110 -42.00 -15.84 -6.49
N ASN A 111 -41.53 -16.98 -6.02
CA ASN A 111 -42.41 -18.14 -5.83
C ASN A 111 -41.94 -18.99 -4.65
N ASN A 112 -41.93 -18.43 -3.43
CA ASN A 112 -41.98 -19.25 -2.22
C ASN A 112 -42.41 -18.51 -0.94
N GLN A 113 -43.60 -17.91 -0.93
CA GLN A 113 -44.30 -17.50 0.30
C GLN A 113 -45.82 -17.41 0.04
N ASN A 114 -46.54 -18.54 -0.05
CA ASN A 114 -47.98 -18.56 0.28
C ASN A 114 -48.51 -19.99 0.51
N PHE A 115 -48.16 -20.58 1.65
CA PHE A 115 -48.99 -21.60 2.27
C PHE A 115 -49.74 -20.94 3.43
N GLY A 116 -51.06 -20.83 3.33
CA GLY A 116 -51.88 -20.46 4.48
C GLY A 116 -53.21 -19.77 4.17
N ASN A 117 -54.27 -20.59 4.10
CA ASN A 117 -55.65 -20.32 4.52
C ASN A 117 -56.55 -19.35 3.74
N GLY A 118 -57.68 -19.88 3.22
CA GLY A 118 -58.84 -19.04 2.91
C GLY A 118 -60.00 -19.66 2.09
N ILE A 119 -60.69 -20.66 2.65
CA ILE A 119 -62.16 -20.92 2.58
C ILE A 119 -62.82 -21.18 1.20
N ILE A 120 -63.30 -22.42 0.95
CA ILE A 120 -64.71 -22.85 1.10
C ILE A 120 -64.72 -24.31 1.58
#